data_AF-A0A1I7N620-F1
#
_entry.id   AF-A0A1I7N620-F1
#
_cell.length_a   1.000
_cell.length_b   1.000
_cell.length_c   1.000
_cell.angle_alpha   90.00
_cell.angle_beta   90.00
_cell.angle_gamma   90.00
#
_symmetry.space_group_name_H-M   'P 1'
#
loop_
_entity.id
_entity.type
_entity.pdbx_description
1 polymer ?
#
loop_
_entity_poly.entity_id
_entity_poly.type
_entity_poly.pdbx_seq_one_letter_code
_entity_poly.pdbx_strand_id
1 'polypeptide(L)'
;MTLKTLTNDNAATGLWIALIAALTIAGSLTFACAAPLAAVAAIAGTKMKSGEGVALVVVAWLANQVVGYGILDYPMTADSFAWGAAIGVASVVAFLGTRVVSVAAGSSPLVLAGAFLAAFAAYEAALYGAGFVLGSSDEAFSAAVVERVLMINLAAFAGLLLLHRAAVAISLIRSEDALPATA
;
A
#
# COMPACT_ATOMS: atom_id res chain seq x y z
N MET A 1 -26.82 -16.95 6.87
CA MET A 1 -25.41 -16.66 6.51
C MET A 1 -24.69 -17.99 6.40
N THR A 2 -24.33 -18.42 5.19
CA THR A 2 -23.87 -19.78 4.89
C THR A 2 -22.34 -19.89 4.99
N LEU A 3 -21.85 -21.01 5.53
CA LEU A 3 -20.43 -21.31 5.75
C LEU A 3 -19.55 -21.08 4.50
N LYS A 4 -20.12 -21.30 3.32
CA LYS A 4 -19.48 -21.13 2.01
C LYS A 4 -19.15 -19.67 1.67
N THR A 5 -19.93 -18.71 2.18
CA THR A 5 -19.69 -17.27 2.01
C THR A 5 -18.47 -16.82 2.81
N LEU A 6 -18.32 -17.31 4.04
CA LEU A 6 -17.19 -16.98 4.92
C LEU A 6 -15.84 -17.47 4.35
N THR A 7 -15.82 -18.66 3.75
CA THR A 7 -14.58 -19.22 3.17
C THR A 7 -14.12 -18.48 1.92
N ASN A 8 -15.06 -18.00 1.09
CA ASN A 8 -14.75 -17.24 -0.12
C ASN A 8 -14.22 -15.83 0.21
N ASP A 9 -14.80 -15.17 1.21
CA ASP A 9 -14.32 -13.85 1.67
C ASP A 9 -12.90 -13.95 2.26
N ASN A 10 -12.62 -15.02 3.01
CA ASN A 10 -11.30 -15.27 3.59
C ASN A 10 -10.25 -15.60 2.52
N ALA A 11 -10.61 -16.38 1.49
CA ALA A 11 -9.69 -16.73 0.40
C ALA A 11 -9.37 -15.52 -0.49
N ALA A 12 -10.35 -14.69 -0.81
CA ALA A 12 -10.16 -13.45 -1.55
C ALA A 12 -9.31 -12.44 -0.76
N THR A 13 -9.54 -12.33 0.55
CA THR A 13 -8.73 -11.52 1.46
C THR A 13 -7.29 -12.03 1.54
N GLY A 14 -7.09 -13.35 1.65
CA GLY A 14 -5.76 -13.97 1.68
C GLY A 14 -4.97 -13.76 0.37
N LEU A 15 -5.63 -13.90 -0.78
CA LEU A 15 -5.01 -13.62 -2.09
C LEU A 15 -4.63 -12.14 -2.24
N TRP A 16 -5.48 -11.24 -1.74
CA TRP A 16 -5.23 -9.80 -1.76
C TRP A 16 -4.03 -9.42 -0.89
N ILE A 17 -3.95 -10.00 0.32
CA ILE A 17 -2.80 -9.85 1.22
C ILE A 17 -1.53 -10.41 0.57
N ALA A 18 -1.60 -11.59 -0.06
CA ALA A 18 -0.45 -12.21 -0.72
C ALA A 18 0.05 -11.39 -1.92
N LEU A 19 -0.84 -10.82 -2.74
CA LEU A 19 -0.48 -9.97 -3.87
C LEU A 19 0.17 -8.67 -3.41
N ILE A 20 -0.33 -8.07 -2.33
CA ILE A 20 0.23 -6.83 -1.79
C ILE A 20 1.56 -7.10 -1.10
N ALA A 21 1.69 -8.22 -0.38
CA ALA A 21 2.97 -8.67 0.17
C ALA A 21 3.99 -8.92 -0.94
N ALA A 22 3.62 -9.62 -2.02
CA ALA A 22 4.49 -9.87 -3.16
C ALA A 22 4.91 -8.58 -3.88
N LEU A 23 3.98 -7.64 -4.06
CA LEU A 23 4.29 -6.34 -4.68
C LEU A 23 5.20 -5.49 -3.79
N THR A 24 5.04 -5.61 -2.46
CA THR A 24 5.91 -4.92 -1.51
C THR A 24 7.30 -5.54 -1.49
N ILE A 25 7.42 -6.87 -1.54
CA ILE A 25 8.71 -7.58 -1.65
C ILE A 25 9.41 -7.20 -2.96
N ALA A 26 8.71 -7.26 -4.09
CA ALA A 26 9.27 -6.90 -5.40
C ALA A 26 9.69 -5.41 -5.47
N GLY A 27 8.87 -4.53 -4.90
CA GLY A 27 9.19 -3.10 -4.77
C GLY A 27 10.42 -2.86 -3.90
N SER A 28 10.54 -3.57 -2.77
CA SER A 28 11.69 -3.48 -1.87
C SER A 28 12.97 -3.94 -2.57
N LEU A 29 12.93 -5.07 -3.30
CA LEU A 29 14.09 -5.60 -4.04
C LEU A 29 14.55 -4.67 -5.18
N THR A 30 13.63 -3.90 -5.77
CA THR A 30 13.94 -3.05 -6.94
C THR A 30 14.31 -1.63 -6.54
N PHE A 31 13.73 -1.11 -5.44
CA PHE A 31 13.77 0.30 -5.08
C PHE A 31 14.23 0.55 -3.64
N ALA A 32 14.63 -0.49 -2.90
CA ALA A 32 15.06 -0.39 -1.51
C ALA A 32 14.01 0.35 -0.65
N CYS A 33 14.39 1.42 0.04
CA CYS A 33 13.52 2.19 0.93
C CYS A 33 12.38 2.92 0.20
N ALA A 34 12.44 3.04 -1.13
CA ALA A 34 11.38 3.60 -1.97
C ALA A 34 10.30 2.56 -2.37
N ALA A 35 10.13 1.50 -1.58
CA ALA A 35 9.00 0.58 -1.73
C ALA A 35 7.67 1.38 -1.77
N PRO A 36 6.69 0.95 -2.58
CA PRO A 36 5.51 1.77 -2.89
C PRO A 36 4.45 1.76 -1.76
N LEU A 37 4.85 2.11 -0.53
CA LEU A 37 4.01 2.03 0.67
C LEU A 37 2.88 3.07 0.65
N ALA A 38 3.09 4.23 0.03
CA ALA A 38 2.01 5.22 -0.15
C ALA A 38 0.93 4.70 -1.11
N ALA A 39 1.32 3.95 -2.16
CA ALA A 39 0.37 3.29 -3.05
C ALA A 39 -0.44 2.19 -2.33
N VAL A 40 0.22 1.38 -1.51
CA VAL A 40 -0.44 0.36 -0.66
C VAL A 40 -1.43 1.04 0.29
N ALA A 41 -1.02 2.11 0.95
CA ALA A 41 -1.88 2.89 1.85
C ALA A 41 -3.10 3.49 1.12
N ALA A 42 -2.92 4.01 -0.10
CA ALA A 42 -4.00 4.55 -0.92
C ALA A 42 -5.04 3.48 -1.29
N ILE A 43 -4.59 2.30 -1.72
CA ILE A 43 -5.48 1.18 -2.03
C ILE A 43 -6.18 0.66 -0.77
N ALA A 44 -5.45 0.47 0.33
CA ALA A 44 -5.99 0.05 1.60
C ALA A 44 -7.06 1.03 2.11
N GLY A 45 -6.78 2.33 2.07
CA GLY A 45 -7.68 3.37 2.55
C GLY A 45 -8.96 3.51 1.72
N THR A 46 -8.88 3.24 0.41
CA THR A 46 -10.02 3.34 -0.51
C THR A 46 -10.84 2.06 -0.63
N LYS A 47 -10.26 0.88 -0.37
CA LYS A 47 -10.89 -0.42 -0.65
C LYS A 47 -11.15 -1.31 0.57
N MET A 48 -10.58 -1.00 1.72
CA MET A 48 -10.66 -1.87 2.91
C MET A 48 -11.30 -1.19 4.11
N LYS A 49 -11.77 -1.99 5.07
CA LYS A 49 -12.18 -1.48 6.38
C LYS A 49 -10.95 -0.99 7.13
N SER A 50 -11.13 -0.02 8.05
CA SER A 50 -10.00 0.64 8.71
C SER A 50 -9.00 -0.32 9.37
N GLY A 51 -9.49 -1.32 10.12
CA GLY A 51 -8.62 -2.29 10.80
C GLY A 51 -7.83 -3.17 9.82
N GLU A 52 -8.49 -3.69 8.79
CA GLU A 52 -7.86 -4.53 7.76
C GLU A 52 -6.86 -3.73 6.93
N GLY A 53 -7.18 -2.47 6.62
CA GLY A 53 -6.32 -1.57 5.86
C GLY A 53 -5.05 -1.18 6.61
N VAL A 54 -5.15 -0.84 7.90
CA VAL A 54 -3.96 -0.59 8.74
C VAL A 54 -3.11 -1.84 8.87
N ALA A 55 -3.73 -3.00 9.12
CA ALA A 55 -3.01 -4.27 9.22
C ALA A 55 -2.21 -4.56 7.94
N LEU A 56 -2.82 -4.35 6.78
CA LEU A 56 -2.16 -4.52 5.49
C LEU A 56 -0.96 -3.58 5.32
N VAL A 57 -1.11 -2.30 5.65
CA VAL A 57 -0.03 -1.31 5.57
C VAL A 57 1.14 -1.68 6.48
N VAL A 58 0.84 -2.12 7.71
CA VAL A 58 1.85 -2.57 8.68
C VAL A 58 2.56 -3.83 8.19
N VAL A 59 1.83 -4.81 7.64
CA VAL A 59 2.43 -6.02 7.07
C VAL A 59 3.32 -5.70 5.87
N ALA A 60 2.89 -4.80 4.99
CA ALA A 60 3.71 -4.33 3.87
C ALA A 60 4.99 -3.65 4.36
N TRP A 61 4.89 -2.75 5.33
CA TRP A 61 6.06 -2.11 5.95
C TRP A 61 7.00 -3.14 6.59
N LEU A 62 6.49 -4.08 7.38
CA LEU A 62 7.31 -5.14 7.99
C LEU A 62 8.00 -6.00 6.93
N ALA A 63 7.30 -6.36 5.86
CA ALA A 63 7.90 -7.09 4.74
C ALA A 63 9.05 -6.29 4.10
N ASN A 64 8.87 -4.99 3.90
CA ASN A 64 9.94 -4.11 3.44
C ASN A 64 11.14 -4.09 4.39
N GLN A 65 10.92 -4.05 5.70
CA GLN A 65 12.03 -4.13 6.67
C GLN A 65 12.74 -5.48 6.65
N VAL A 66 12.00 -6.60 6.55
CA VAL A 66 12.59 -7.95 6.46
C VAL A 66 13.44 -8.09 5.21
N VAL A 67 12.98 -7.57 4.07
CA VAL A 67 13.76 -7.57 2.82
C VAL A 67 15.00 -6.67 2.96
N GLY A 68 14.84 -5.48 3.52
CA GLY A 68 15.94 -4.53 3.73
C GLY A 68 17.08 -5.11 4.57
N TYR A 69 16.75 -5.62 5.77
CA TYR A 69 17.75 -6.16 6.70
C TYR A 69 18.20 -7.58 6.39
N GLY A 70 17.34 -8.39 5.77
CA GLY A 70 17.63 -9.81 5.50
C GLY A 70 18.24 -10.09 4.13
N ILE A 71 17.99 -9.23 3.13
CA ILE A 71 18.39 -9.48 1.73
C ILE A 71 19.23 -8.33 1.17
N LEU A 72 18.91 -7.08 1.49
CA LEU A 72 19.60 -5.91 0.94
C LEU A 72 20.73 -5.39 1.83
N ASP A 73 21.09 -6.15 2.87
CA ASP A 73 22.18 -5.84 3.80
C ASP A 73 22.10 -4.43 4.39
N TYR A 74 20.90 -3.96 4.75
CA TYR A 74 20.74 -2.66 5.40
C TYR A 74 21.61 -2.58 6.66
N PRO A 75 22.24 -1.42 6.94
CA PRO A 75 23.08 -1.25 8.11
C PRO A 75 22.30 -1.56 9.40
N MET A 76 22.81 -2.47 10.23
CA MET A 76 22.20 -2.82 11.51
C MET A 76 22.56 -1.80 12.60
N THR A 77 22.25 -0.52 12.36
CA THR A 77 22.55 0.61 13.25
C THR A 77 21.26 1.20 13.82
N ALA A 78 21.36 1.86 14.98
CA ALA A 78 20.22 2.56 15.59
C ALA A 78 19.59 3.58 14.64
N ASP A 79 20.41 4.27 13.85
CA ASP A 79 19.98 5.23 12.84
C ASP A 79 19.14 4.58 11.72
N SER A 80 19.61 3.47 11.16
CA SER A 80 18.86 2.71 10.16
C SER A 80 17.53 2.19 10.70
N PHE A 81 17.51 1.71 11.96
CA PHE A 81 16.27 1.29 12.61
C PHE A 81 15.31 2.47 12.83
N ALA A 82 15.82 3.65 13.18
CA ALA A 82 15.01 4.84 13.35
C ALA A 82 14.36 5.29 12.03
N TRP A 83 15.11 5.27 10.91
CA TRP A 83 14.55 5.52 9.58
C TRP A 83 13.53 4.45 9.16
N GLY A 84 13.80 3.17 9.46
CA GLY A 84 12.82 2.09 9.25
C GLY A 84 11.52 2.33 10.02
N ALA A 85 11.60 2.78 11.28
CA ALA A 85 10.43 3.15 12.07
C ALA A 85 9.70 4.38 11.49
N ALA A 86 10.44 5.40 11.04
CA ALA A 86 9.88 6.59 10.39
C ALA A 86 9.09 6.22 9.13
N ILE A 87 9.60 5.30 8.30
CA ILE A 87 8.89 4.75 7.14
C ILE A 87 7.57 4.08 7.55
N GLY A 88 7.58 3.30 8.64
CA GLY A 88 6.37 2.66 9.17
C GLY A 88 5.32 3.68 9.60
N VAL A 89 5.72 4.69 10.37
CA VAL A 89 4.85 5.80 10.79
C VAL A 89 4.30 6.56 9.58
N ALA A 90 5.16 6.94 8.63
CA ALA A 90 4.76 7.64 7.41
C ALA A 90 3.73 6.84 6.60
N SER A 91 3.88 5.53 6.53
CA SER A 91 2.94 4.63 5.83
C SER A 91 1.55 4.64 6.47
N VAL A 92 1.48 4.64 7.80
CA VAL A 92 0.21 4.75 8.54
C VAL A 92 -0.40 6.15 8.36
N VAL A 93 0.42 7.20 8.39
CA VAL A 93 -0.03 8.59 8.14
C VAL A 93 -0.61 8.72 6.72
N ALA A 94 0.03 8.11 5.72
CA ALA A 94 -0.47 8.04 4.35
C ALA A 94 -1.86 7.38 4.27
N PHE A 95 -2.06 6.29 5.01
CA PHE A 95 -3.35 5.61 5.09
C PHE A 95 -4.41 6.53 5.69
N LEU A 96 -4.10 7.23 6.78
CA LEU A 96 -5.01 8.19 7.41
C LEU A 96 -5.35 9.34 6.45
N GLY A 97 -4.37 9.89 5.75
CA GLY A 97 -4.58 10.93 4.72
C GLY A 97 -5.51 10.47 3.60
N THR A 98 -5.35 9.22 3.15
CA THR A 98 -6.26 8.58 2.19
C THR A 98 -7.70 8.54 2.71
N ARG A 99 -7.89 8.16 3.99
CA ARG A 99 -9.22 8.02 4.61
C ARG A 99 -9.95 9.35 4.71
N VAL A 100 -9.25 10.43 5.04
CA VAL A 100 -9.84 11.79 5.10
C VAL A 100 -10.49 12.16 3.76
N VAL A 101 -9.82 11.86 2.64
CA VAL A 101 -10.33 12.15 1.30
C VAL A 101 -11.42 11.15 0.86
N SER A 102 -11.24 9.86 1.16
CA SER A 102 -12.06 8.78 0.59
C SER A 102 -13.41 8.61 1.29
N VAL A 103 -13.49 8.85 2.59
CA VAL A 103 -14.74 8.72 3.37
C VAL A 103 -15.79 9.73 2.91
N ALA A 104 -15.37 10.84 2.30
CA ALA A 104 -16.26 11.92 1.89
C ALA A 104 -16.89 11.74 0.49
N ALA A 105 -16.43 10.81 -0.37
CA ALA A 105 -16.63 11.01 -1.82
C ALA A 105 -16.95 9.79 -2.73
N GLY A 106 -17.17 8.57 -2.23
CA GLY A 106 -17.57 7.44 -3.09
C GLY A 106 -16.43 6.90 -3.98
N SER A 107 -16.74 6.25 -5.12
CA SER A 107 -15.78 5.43 -5.90
C SER A 107 -15.42 5.97 -7.30
N SER A 108 -15.41 7.29 -7.50
CA SER A 108 -15.06 7.89 -8.80
C SER A 108 -13.55 7.85 -9.07
N PRO A 109 -13.11 7.88 -10.36
CA PRO A 109 -11.69 7.99 -10.70
C PRO A 109 -11.01 9.22 -10.09
N LEU A 110 -11.74 10.33 -9.97
CA LEU A 110 -11.25 11.56 -9.33
C LEU A 110 -10.96 11.36 -7.84
N VAL A 111 -11.81 10.60 -7.15
CA VAL A 111 -11.60 10.29 -5.73
C VAL A 111 -10.42 9.35 -5.54
N LEU A 112 -10.23 8.36 -6.42
CA LEU A 112 -9.06 7.49 -6.39
C LEU A 112 -7.76 8.27 -6.63
N ALA A 113 -7.77 9.21 -7.58
CA ALA A 113 -6.63 10.09 -7.83
C ALA A 113 -6.36 11.00 -6.62
N GLY A 114 -7.38 11.64 -6.06
CA GLY A 114 -7.25 12.47 -4.86
C GLY A 114 -6.77 11.69 -3.64
N ALA A 115 -7.26 10.45 -3.46
CA ALA A 115 -6.85 9.56 -2.38
C ALA A 115 -5.38 9.15 -2.51
N PHE A 116 -4.91 8.83 -3.73
CA PHE A 116 -3.50 8.56 -4.00
C PHE A 116 -2.62 9.79 -3.70
N LEU A 117 -3.00 10.96 -4.21
CA LEU A 117 -2.25 12.20 -3.98
C LEU A 117 -2.18 12.57 -2.50
N ALA A 118 -3.27 12.39 -1.75
CA ALA A 118 -3.30 12.61 -0.31
C ALA A 118 -2.41 11.60 0.44
N ALA A 119 -2.42 10.33 0.04
CA ALA A 119 -1.54 9.31 0.62
C ALA A 119 -0.07 9.69 0.41
N PHE A 120 0.30 10.01 -0.83
CA PHE A 120 1.66 10.36 -1.21
C PHE A 120 2.15 11.62 -0.50
N ALA A 121 1.36 12.69 -0.51
CA ALA A 121 1.72 13.94 0.17
C ALA A 121 1.88 13.74 1.68
N ALA A 122 0.99 12.97 2.31
CA ALA A 122 1.07 12.70 3.74
C ALA A 122 2.27 11.80 4.10
N TYR A 123 2.62 10.84 3.22
CA TYR A 123 3.81 10.00 3.35
C TYR A 123 5.10 10.83 3.31
N GLU A 124 5.27 11.61 2.23
CA GLU A 124 6.45 12.47 2.03
C GLU A 124 6.58 13.52 3.12
N ALA A 125 5.47 14.15 3.53
CA ALA A 125 5.49 15.14 4.60
C ALA A 125 5.91 14.53 5.96
N ALA A 126 5.47 13.30 6.26
CA ALA A 126 5.87 12.60 7.47
C ALA A 126 7.35 12.23 7.47
N LEU A 127 7.88 11.75 6.33
CA LEU A 127 9.30 11.44 6.18
C LEU A 127 10.17 12.70 6.23
N TYR A 128 9.76 13.76 5.55
CA TYR A 128 10.44 15.06 5.60
C TYR A 128 10.48 15.59 7.03
N GLY A 129 9.35 15.48 7.75
CA GLY A 129 9.26 15.78 9.18
C GLY A 129 10.25 14.97 10.03
N ALA A 130 10.37 13.67 9.77
CA ALA A 130 11.35 12.82 10.45
C ALA A 130 12.80 13.22 10.16
N GLY A 131 13.09 13.74 8.96
CA GLY A 131 14.41 14.24 8.57
C GLY A 131 14.95 15.36 9.48
N PHE A 132 14.08 16.20 10.05
CA PHE A 132 14.50 17.22 11.03
C PHE A 132 14.98 16.64 12.36
N VAL A 133 14.53 15.44 12.72
CA VAL A 133 14.85 14.79 14.00
C VAL A 133 15.99 13.80 13.84
N LEU A 134 15.96 13.01 12.76
CA LEU A 134 16.92 11.93 12.51
C LEU A 134 18.17 12.42 11.75
N GLY A 135 18.10 13.58 11.11
CA GLY A 135 19.16 14.09 10.25
C GLY A 135 19.09 13.43 8.88
N SER A 136 18.48 14.12 7.91
CA SER A 136 18.55 13.75 6.49
C SER A 136 19.63 14.54 5.76
N SER A 137 20.18 13.98 4.68
CA SER A 137 20.96 14.80 3.73
C SER A 137 20.04 15.78 2.99
N ASP A 138 20.60 16.90 2.54
CA ASP A 138 19.87 17.89 1.72
C ASP A 138 19.33 17.27 0.41
N GLU A 139 19.96 16.19 -0.05
CA GLU A 139 19.59 15.48 -1.27
C GLU A 139 18.42 14.49 -1.07
N ALA A 140 18.16 14.06 0.17
CA ALA A 140 17.20 13.01 0.49
C ALA A 140 15.76 13.37 0.10
N PHE A 141 15.42 14.67 0.11
CA PHE A 141 14.12 15.20 -0.28
C PHE A 141 14.22 16.18 -1.47
N SER A 142 15.26 16.02 -2.29
CA SER A 142 15.37 16.79 -3.54
C SER A 142 14.19 16.50 -4.47
N ALA A 143 13.84 17.47 -5.32
CA ALA A 143 12.73 17.33 -6.26
C ALA A 143 12.85 16.07 -7.14
N ALA A 144 14.06 15.71 -7.55
CA ALA A 144 14.33 14.50 -8.35
C ALA A 144 14.05 13.21 -7.57
N VAL A 145 14.37 13.16 -6.27
CA VAL A 145 14.06 11.99 -5.43
C VAL A 145 12.56 11.89 -5.23
N VAL A 146 11.88 12.98 -4.84
CA VAL A 146 10.43 12.98 -4.63
C VAL A 146 9.68 12.61 -5.92
N GLU A 147 10.10 13.13 -7.08
CA GLU A 147 9.54 12.75 -8.39
C GLU A 147 9.71 11.26 -8.67
N ARG A 148 10.89 10.70 -8.40
CA ARG A 148 11.14 9.27 -8.58
C ARG A 148 10.24 8.43 -7.67
N VAL A 149 10.11 8.80 -6.40
CA VAL A 149 9.24 8.09 -5.43
C VAL A 149 7.77 8.21 -5.85
N LEU A 150 7.36 9.37 -6.36
CA LEU A 150 6.02 9.58 -6.92
C LEU A 150 5.74 8.62 -8.08
N MET A 151 6.67 8.51 -9.04
CA MET A 151 6.49 7.65 -10.22
C MET A 151 6.42 6.17 -9.86
N ILE A 152 7.26 5.72 -8.91
CA ILE A 152 7.23 4.34 -8.39
C ILE A 152 5.87 4.05 -7.74
N ASN A 153 5.40 4.94 -6.86
CA ASN A 153 4.11 4.78 -6.19
C ASN A 153 2.93 4.87 -7.16
N LEU A 154 2.99 5.76 -8.15
CA LEU A 154 1.94 5.89 -9.16
C LEU A 154 1.81 4.63 -10.00
N ALA A 155 2.93 4.07 -10.47
CA ALA A 155 2.94 2.82 -11.23
C ALA A 155 2.40 1.66 -10.39
N ALA A 156 2.83 1.54 -9.13
CA ALA A 156 2.33 0.51 -8.22
C ALA A 156 0.83 0.66 -7.93
N PHE A 157 0.36 1.89 -7.70
CA PHE A 157 -1.06 2.18 -7.46
C PHE A 157 -1.92 1.81 -8.66
N ALA A 158 -1.50 2.19 -9.87
CA ALA A 158 -2.16 1.81 -11.11
C ALA A 158 -2.20 0.28 -11.28
N GLY A 159 -1.06 -0.39 -11.05
CA GLY A 159 -0.97 -1.85 -11.10
C GLY A 159 -1.91 -2.54 -10.11
N LEU A 160 -1.92 -2.12 -8.84
CA LEU A 160 -2.83 -2.65 -7.81
C LEU A 160 -4.29 -2.41 -8.16
N LEU A 161 -4.64 -1.24 -8.69
CA LEU A 161 -6.00 -0.92 -9.09
C LEU A 161 -6.47 -1.80 -10.26
N LEU A 162 -5.60 -2.06 -11.24
CA LEU A 162 -5.88 -2.97 -12.34
C LEU A 162 -6.06 -4.41 -11.85
N LEU A 163 -5.18 -4.88 -10.96
CA LEU A 163 -5.30 -6.21 -10.34
C LEU A 163 -6.59 -6.35 -9.54
N HIS A 164 -6.95 -5.34 -8.75
CA HIS A 164 -8.21 -5.31 -8.01
C HIS A 164 -9.41 -5.44 -8.95
N ARG A 165 -9.43 -4.65 -10.04
CA ARG A 165 -10.52 -4.67 -11.02
C ARG A 165 -10.61 -6.01 -11.75
N ALA A 166 -9.48 -6.61 -12.12
CA ALA A 166 -9.44 -7.93 -12.75
C ALA A 166 -9.97 -9.01 -11.80
N ALA A 167 -9.57 -9.00 -10.53
CA ALA A 167 -10.04 -9.94 -9.53
C ALA A 167 -11.57 -9.84 -9.32
N VAL A 168 -12.10 -8.62 -9.23
CA VAL A 168 -13.55 -8.38 -9.14
C VAL A 168 -14.26 -8.90 -10.40
N ALA A 169 -13.76 -8.58 -11.59
CA ALA A 169 -14.37 -9.03 -12.85
C ALA A 169 -14.43 -10.56 -12.97
N ILE A 170 -13.33 -11.26 -12.62
CA ILE A 170 -13.29 -12.74 -12.63
C ILE A 170 -14.28 -13.33 -11.62
N SER A 171 -14.43 -12.72 -10.43
CA SER A 171 -15.37 -13.20 -9.41
C SER A 171 -16.84 -13.06 -9.82
N LEU A 172 -17.16 -12.03 -10.61
CA LEU A 172 -18.49 -11.83 -11.18
C LEU A 172 -18.80 -12.93 -12.21
N ILE A 173 -17.88 -13.18 -13.14
CA ILE A 173 -18.03 -14.25 -14.15
C ILE A 173 -18.28 -15.61 -13.48
N ARG A 174 -17.50 -15.95 -12.45
CA ARG A 174 -17.63 -17.23 -11.74
C ARG A 174 -18.96 -17.40 -10.99
N SER A 175 -19.58 -16.29 -10.60
CA SER A 175 -20.88 -16.29 -9.90
C SER A 175 -22.03 -16.51 -10.88
N GLU A 176 -21.89 -16.07 -12.14
CA GLU A 176 -22.86 -16.32 -13.22
C GLU A 176 -22.86 -17.79 -13.65
N ASP A 177 -21.68 -18.42 -13.72
CA ASP A 177 -21.53 -19.85 -14.07
C ASP A 177 -22.05 -20.83 -12.99
N ALA A 178 -22.37 -20.34 -11.78
CA ALA A 178 -22.76 -21.18 -10.63
C ALA A 178 -24.28 -21.33 -10.45
N LEU A 179 -25.10 -20.72 -11.31
CA LEU A 179 -26.56 -20.93 -11.28
C LEU A 179 -26.89 -22.29 -11.91
N PRO A 180 -27.44 -23.27 -11.16
CA PRO A 180 -27.97 -24.48 -11.78
C PRO A 180 -29.08 -24.07 -12.74
N ALA A 181 -28.98 -24.55 -13.99
CA ALA A 181 -30.08 -24.51 -14.94
C ALA A 181 -31.23 -25.36 -14.37
N THR A 182 -32.10 -24.75 -13.58
CA THR A 182 -33.37 -25.35 -13.19
C THR A 182 -34.35 -25.13 -14.33
N ALA A 183 -34.55 -26.19 -15.12
CA ALA A 183 -35.76 -26.43 -15.91
C ALA A 183 -36.63 -27.44 -15.16
#